data_AF-A0A7M7PMY7-F1
#
_entry.id   AF-A0A7M7PMY7-F1
#
_cell.length_a   1.000
_cell.length_b   1.000
_cell.length_c   1.000
_cell.angle_alpha   90.00
_cell.angle_beta   90.00
_cell.angle_gamma   90.00
#
_symmetry.space_group_name_H-M   'P 1'
#
loop_
_entity.id
_entity.type
_entity.pdbx_description
1 polymer ?
#
loop_
_entity_poly.entity_id
_entity_poly.type
_entity_poly.pdbx_seq_one_letter_code
_entity_poly.pdbx_strand_id
1 'polypeptide(L)'
;MLVIHKTWCGACKALKPKFAASEEILKLSSDFVMVNVEDDEEPEGSQFQPDGGYIPRILFLNSDGVVQPDLINTLGNPQYKFFYSNALMVTEAMKSAVKALGGSKNDEL
;
A
#
# COMPACT_ATOMS: atom_id res chain seq x y z
N MET A 1 4.19 -3.29 4.01
CA MET A 1 3.48 -2.47 3.01
C MET A 1 4.46 -2.11 1.92
N LEU A 2 4.13 -2.45 0.68
CA LEU A 2 4.98 -2.27 -0.50
C LEU A 2 4.40 -1.15 -1.37
N VAL A 3 5.17 -0.11 -1.64
CA VAL A 3 4.79 1.02 -2.50
C VAL A 3 5.61 0.93 -3.78
N ILE A 4 4.96 0.60 -4.89
CA ILE A 4 5.58 0.48 -6.21
C ILE A 4 5.26 1.75 -7.00
N HIS A 5 6.29 2.48 -7.41
CA HIS A 5 6.15 3.72 -8.15
C HIS A 5 7.28 3.92 -9.16
N LYS A 6 7.08 4.85 -10.11
CA LYS A 6 8.12 5.22 -11.10
C LYS A 6 8.33 6.72 -11.11
N THR A 7 9.57 7.15 -11.32
CA THR A 7 9.99 8.55 -11.28
C THR A 7 9.37 9.40 -12.40
N TRP A 8 9.01 8.78 -13.52
CA TRP A 8 8.37 9.46 -14.66
C TRP A 8 6.83 9.52 -14.57
N CYS A 9 6.21 8.81 -13.63
CA CYS A 9 4.76 8.73 -13.53
C CYS A 9 4.13 9.95 -12.84
N GLY A 10 3.22 10.63 -13.54
CA GLY A 10 2.52 11.81 -13.03
C GLY A 10 1.66 11.51 -11.78
N ALA A 11 0.98 10.37 -11.74
CA ALA A 11 0.19 9.96 -10.59
C ALA A 11 1.06 9.70 -9.34
N CYS A 12 2.24 9.10 -9.53
CA CYS A 12 3.22 8.88 -8.46
C CYS A 12 3.70 10.23 -7.88
N LYS A 13 4.07 11.18 -8.75
CA LYS A 13 4.46 12.54 -8.36
C LYS A 13 3.37 13.27 -7.59
N ALA A 14 2.10 13.08 -7.98
CA ALA A 14 0.96 13.71 -7.31
C ALA A 14 0.63 13.09 -5.95
N LEU A 15 0.87 11.78 -5.76
CA LEU A 15 0.62 11.08 -4.50
C LEU A 15 1.70 11.37 -3.45
N LYS A 16 2.98 11.40 -3.86
CA LYS A 16 4.14 11.55 -2.96
C LYS A 16 4.01 12.66 -1.90
N PRO A 17 3.69 13.93 -2.26
CA PRO A 17 3.56 14.98 -1.25
C PRO A 17 2.36 14.79 -0.32
N LYS A 18 1.24 14.25 -0.83
CA LYS A 18 0.04 13.97 -0.01
C LYS A 18 0.30 12.85 0.99
N PHE A 19 1.07 11.85 0.57
CA PHE A 19 1.50 10.74 1.40
C PHE A 19 2.41 11.23 2.53
N ALA A 20 3.46 11.99 2.17
CA ALA A 20 4.45 12.49 3.12
C ALA A 20 3.89 13.51 4.13
N ALA A 21 2.88 14.30 3.75
CA ALA A 21 2.27 15.30 4.61
C ALA A 21 1.21 14.73 5.58
N SER A 22 0.85 13.44 5.48
CA SER A 22 -0.21 12.86 6.29
C SER A 22 0.32 12.35 7.64
N GLU A 23 -0.08 13.02 8.72
CA GLU A 23 0.21 12.56 10.09
C GLU A 23 -0.41 11.19 10.40
N GLU A 24 -1.57 10.88 9.80
CA GLU A 24 -2.24 9.59 9.98
C GLU A 24 -1.47 8.44 9.32
N ILE A 25 -0.94 8.65 8.10
CA ILE A 25 -0.04 7.69 7.47
C ILE A 25 1.23 7.52 8.31
N LEU A 26 1.81 8.61 8.83
CA LEU A 26 2.97 8.54 9.71
C LEU A 26 2.67 7.69 10.96
N LYS A 27 1.53 7.91 11.61
CA LYS A 27 1.11 7.13 12.78
C LYS A 27 0.95 5.64 12.44
N LEU A 28 0.18 5.33 11.40
CA LEU A 28 -0.09 3.95 10.98
C LEU A 28 1.17 3.25 10.47
N SER A 29 2.15 3.98 9.93
CA SER A 29 3.38 3.38 9.42
C SER A 29 4.18 2.62 10.49
N SER A 30 3.98 2.92 11.77
CA SER A 30 4.60 2.19 12.89
C SER A 30 4.13 0.72 13.00
N ASP A 31 2.98 0.37 12.42
CA ASP A 31 2.48 -1.01 12.38
C ASP A 31 2.94 -1.77 11.11
N PHE A 32 3.77 -1.15 10.26
CA PHE A 32 4.23 -1.75 9.01
C PHE A 32 5.75 -1.67 8.84
N VAL A 33 6.34 -2.72 8.27
CA VAL A 33 7.58 -2.57 7.50
C VAL A 33 7.22 -1.92 6.17
N MET A 34 7.71 -0.70 5.96
CA MET A 34 7.44 0.11 4.76
C MET A 34 8.56 -0.09 3.75
N VAL A 35 8.21 -0.56 2.56
CA VAL A 35 9.15 -0.78 1.45
C VAL A 35 8.71 0.09 0.29
N ASN A 36 9.56 1.04 -0.09
CA ASN A 36 9.36 1.88 -1.27
C ASN A 36 10.23 1.32 -2.40
N VAL A 37 9.62 1.11 -3.56
CA VAL A 37 10.27 0.49 -4.72
C VAL A 37 10.15 1.42 -5.90
N GLU A 38 11.29 1.89 -6.39
CA GLU A 38 11.39 2.92 -7.43
C GLU A 38 11.95 2.33 -8.72
N ASP A 39 11.31 2.67 -9.85
CA ASP A 39 11.85 2.33 -11.18
C ASP A 39 12.20 0.84 -11.32
N ASP A 40 13.44 0.51 -11.63
CA ASP A 40 13.86 -0.87 -11.92
C ASP A 40 13.98 -1.75 -10.67
N GLU A 41 13.72 -1.22 -9.48
CA GLU A 41 13.67 -2.00 -8.24
C GLU A 41 12.39 -2.85 -8.11
N GLU A 42 11.38 -2.62 -8.96
CA GLU A 42 10.11 -3.33 -8.93
C GLU A 42 10.32 -4.85 -8.98
N PRO A 43 9.85 -5.62 -7.98
CA PRO A 43 10.11 -7.05 -7.94
C PRO A 43 9.37 -7.78 -9.06
N GLU A 44 10.06 -8.77 -9.64
CA GLU A 44 9.49 -9.64 -10.66
C GLU A 44 8.44 -10.59 -10.07
N GLY A 45 7.46 -10.97 -10.90
CA GLY A 45 6.44 -11.97 -10.57
C GLY A 45 5.02 -11.42 -10.55
N SER A 46 4.07 -12.27 -10.98
CA SER A 46 2.65 -11.91 -11.13
C SER A 46 1.98 -11.57 -9.80
N GLN A 47 2.52 -12.04 -8.67
CA GLN A 47 2.02 -11.72 -7.33
C GLN A 47 2.08 -10.22 -7.01
N PHE A 48 2.99 -9.46 -7.64
CA PHE A 48 3.11 -8.00 -7.47
C PHE A 48 2.29 -7.19 -8.50
N GLN A 49 1.55 -7.90 -9.37
CA GLN A 49 0.67 -7.37 -10.40
C GLN A 49 -0.70 -8.09 -10.39
N PRO A 50 -1.35 -8.23 -9.22
CA PRO A 50 -2.55 -9.08 -9.05
C PRO A 50 -3.73 -8.71 -9.95
N ASP A 51 -3.85 -7.44 -10.35
CA ASP A 51 -4.84 -6.94 -11.31
C ASP A 51 -4.23 -6.09 -12.43
N GLY A 52 -2.92 -6.25 -12.67
CA GLY A 52 -2.18 -5.56 -13.74
C GLY A 52 -0.96 -4.74 -13.28
N GLY A 53 -0.19 -4.28 -14.26
CA GLY A 53 1.09 -3.56 -14.05
C GLY A 53 1.00 -2.03 -14.05
N TYR A 54 -0.16 -1.44 -13.77
CA TYR A 54 -0.32 0.04 -13.70
C TYR A 54 0.40 0.62 -12.48
N ILE A 55 0.63 1.93 -12.40
CA ILE A 55 1.38 2.57 -11.30
C ILE A 55 0.76 3.93 -10.90
N PRO A 56 0.89 4.38 -9.63
CA PRO A 56 1.47 3.64 -8.50
C PRO A 56 0.57 2.50 -8.01
N ARG A 57 1.19 1.52 -7.34
CA ARG A 57 0.47 0.46 -6.61
C ARG A 57 0.93 0.40 -5.17
N ILE A 58 -0.01 0.15 -4.26
CA ILE A 58 0.31 -0.16 -2.87
C ILE A 58 -0.23 -1.56 -2.58
N LEU A 59 0.66 -2.46 -2.17
CA LEU A 59 0.35 -3.83 -1.82
C LEU A 59 0.59 -4.07 -0.33
N PHE A 60 -0.29 -4.84 0.30
CA PHE A 60 -0.10 -5.32 1.66
C PHE A 60 0.34 -6.78 1.62
N LEU A 61 1.37 -7.08 2.39
CA LEU A 61 1.99 -8.40 2.50
C LEU A 61 1.91 -8.84 3.96
N ASN A 62 1.74 -10.13 4.21
CA ASN A 62 1.87 -10.71 5.55
C ASN A 62 3.35 -10.81 5.97
N SER A 63 3.61 -11.34 7.18
CA SER A 63 4.97 -11.52 7.72
C SER A 63 5.87 -12.44 6.89
N ASP A 64 5.28 -13.33 6.11
CA ASP A 64 6.00 -14.27 5.23
C ASP A 64 6.32 -13.67 3.85
N GLY A 65 5.96 -12.39 3.63
CA GLY A 65 6.17 -11.72 2.34
C GLY A 65 5.14 -12.08 1.27
N VAL A 66 4.03 -12.72 1.64
CA VAL A 66 2.96 -13.11 0.71
C VAL A 66 1.98 -11.95 0.54
N VAL A 67 1.80 -11.49 -0.69
CA VAL A 67 0.82 -10.45 -1.07
C VAL A 67 -0.60 -10.92 -0.72
N GLN A 68 -1.37 -10.02 -0.12
CA GLN A 68 -2.75 -10.23 0.31
C GLN A 68 -3.69 -9.52 -0.67
N PRO A 69 -4.20 -10.22 -1.71
CA PRO A 69 -4.91 -9.58 -2.83
C PRO A 69 -6.29 -9.01 -2.45
N ASP A 70 -6.83 -9.38 -1.29
CA ASP A 70 -8.10 -8.87 -0.79
C ASP A 70 -7.96 -7.53 -0.05
N LEU A 71 -6.72 -7.13 0.29
CA LEU A 71 -6.43 -5.83 0.91
C LEU A 71 -6.26 -4.75 -0.16
N ILE A 72 -7.40 -4.18 -0.55
CA ILE A 72 -7.52 -3.27 -1.71
C ILE A 72 -7.99 -1.86 -1.33
N ASN A 73 -7.91 -0.94 -2.28
CA ASN A 73 -8.54 0.38 -2.21
C ASN A 73 -10.06 0.28 -2.47
N THR A 74 -10.84 0.11 -1.40
CA THR A 74 -12.31 0.05 -1.49
C THR A 74 -12.96 1.39 -1.84
N LEU A 75 -12.25 2.51 -1.68
CA LEU A 75 -12.70 3.86 -2.03
C LEU A 75 -12.33 4.25 -3.47
N GLY A 76 -11.57 3.40 -4.17
CA GLY A 76 -11.01 3.66 -5.48
C GLY A 76 -11.85 3.14 -6.65
N ASN A 77 -11.21 3.02 -7.81
CA ASN A 77 -11.82 2.38 -8.97
C ASN A 77 -11.72 0.85 -8.81
N PRO A 78 -12.83 0.09 -8.88
CA PRO A 78 -12.81 -1.36 -8.71
C PRO A 78 -12.02 -2.13 -9.79
N GLN A 79 -11.70 -1.50 -10.93
CA GLN A 79 -10.81 -2.05 -11.96
C GLN A 79 -9.32 -1.88 -11.64
N TYR A 80 -8.96 -0.95 -10.75
CA TYR A 80 -7.59 -0.62 -10.36
C TYR A 80 -7.48 -0.68 -8.84
N LYS A 81 -7.58 -1.88 -8.30
CA LYS A 81 -7.80 -2.15 -6.87
C LYS A 81 -6.66 -1.68 -5.97
N PHE A 82 -5.45 -1.56 -6.50
CA PHE A 82 -4.27 -1.17 -5.73
C PHE A 82 -3.78 0.25 -6.08
N PHE A 83 -4.58 1.02 -6.85
CA PHE A 83 -4.27 2.40 -7.16
C PHE A 83 -4.81 3.35 -6.10
N TYR A 84 -3.98 4.28 -5.62
CA TYR A 84 -4.34 5.26 -4.59
C TYR A 84 -3.98 6.67 -5.07
N SER A 85 -4.92 7.63 -4.96
CA SER A 85 -4.73 8.99 -5.48
C SER A 85 -4.63 10.08 -4.40
N ASN A 86 -4.90 9.73 -3.14
CA ASN A 86 -4.90 10.63 -1.99
C ASN A 86 -4.64 9.86 -0.69
N ALA A 87 -4.35 10.61 0.39
CA ALA A 87 -4.00 10.04 1.68
C ALA A 87 -5.15 9.24 2.33
N LEU A 88 -6.40 9.67 2.19
CA LEU A 88 -7.56 8.98 2.78
C LEU A 88 -7.71 7.55 2.26
N MET A 89 -7.57 7.36 0.94
CA MET A 89 -7.60 6.01 0.36
C MET A 89 -6.50 5.11 0.96
N VAL A 90 -5.31 5.67 1.16
CA VAL A 90 -4.17 4.94 1.73
C VAL A 90 -4.45 4.58 3.18
N THR A 91 -4.89 5.53 4.00
CA THR A 91 -5.12 5.28 5.44
C THR A 91 -6.23 4.28 5.69
N GLU A 92 -7.31 4.29 4.91
CA GLU A 92 -8.38 3.29 5.03
C GLU A 92 -7.91 1.88 4.67
N ALA A 93 -7.08 1.74 3.63
CA ALA A 93 -6.47 0.45 3.31
C ALA A 93 -5.44 0.01 4.35
N MET A 94 -4.63 0.93 4.89
CA MET A 94 -3.72 0.64 6.01
C MET A 94 -4.48 0.13 7.24
N LYS A 95 -5.57 0.79 7.65
CA LYS A 95 -6.41 0.33 8.78
C LYS A 95 -6.97 -1.07 8.53
N SER A 96 -7.44 -1.33 7.31
CA SER A 96 -7.95 -2.64 6.91
C SER A 96 -6.87 -3.71 6.98
N ALA A 97 -5.65 -3.39 6.53
CA ALA A 97 -4.50 -4.27 6.61
C ALA A 97 -4.04 -4.54 8.05
N VAL A 98 -4.00 -3.53 8.93
CA VAL A 98 -3.72 -3.72 10.36
C VAL A 98 -4.75 -4.66 10.98
N LYS A 99 -6.04 -4.46 10.69
CA LYS A 99 -7.10 -5.33 11.22
C LYS A 99 -7.00 -6.78 10.72
N ALA A 100 -6.64 -6.97 9.46
CA ALA A 100 -6.57 -8.29 8.84
C ALA A 100 -5.28 -9.07 9.19
N LEU A 101 -4.15 -8.37 9.29
CA LEU A 101 -2.82 -8.97 9.45
C LEU A 101 -2.25 -8.82 10.86
N GLY A 102 -2.73 -7.85 11.64
CA GLY A 102 -2.21 -7.49 12.96
C GLY A 102 -2.75 -8.32 14.13
N GLY A 103 -3.28 -9.51 13.90
CA GLY A 103 -3.81 -10.37 14.96
C GLY A 103 -2.72 -10.93 15.89
N SER A 104 -2.29 -10.12 16.86
CA SER A 104 -1.78 -10.46 18.21
C SER A 104 -1.02 -9.25 18.82
N LYS A 105 -1.70 -8.14 19.11
CA LYS A 105 -1.33 -7.31 20.26
C LYS A 105 -2.35 -7.66 21.35
N ASN A 106 -1.88 -8.32 22.40
CA ASN A 106 -2.69 -8.75 23.54
C ASN A 106 -3.46 -7.56 24.13
N ASP A 107 -4.78 -7.56 23.96
CA ASP A 107 -5.71 -6.82 24.80
C ASP A 107 -5.96 -7.60 26.11
N GLU A 108 -4.88 -8.09 26.73
CA GLU A 108 -4.87 -8.64 28.09
C GLU A 108 -3.70 -8.02 28.85
N LEU A 109 -4.00 -6.94 29.57
CA LEU A 109 -3.40 -6.51 30.84
C LEU A 109 -4.27 -5.42 31.47
#